data_AF-A0A1M5N1I7-F1
#
_entry.id   AF-A0A1M5N1I7-F1
#
_cell.length_a   1.000
_cell.length_b   1.000
_cell.length_c   1.000
_cell.angle_alpha   90.00
_cell.angle_beta   90.00
_cell.angle_gamma   90.00
#
_symmetry.space_group_name_H-M   'P 1'
#
loop_
_entity.id
_entity.type
_entity.pdbx_description
1 polymer ?
#
loop_
_entity_poly.entity_id
_entity_poly.type
_entity_poly.pdbx_seq_one_letter_code
_entity_poly.pdbx_strand_id
1 'polypeptide(L)'
;MNLGARLRNSMYHNRSLWIMLWLLILINGLTFLALAGRFSYPLLLVFIGLGIMGIFFIHTLAYDREAEAREVEVENKVQDLLREIKPLCEEAFAREVKEVLEPLLDEMHQEFEENLRWFWQAGQDFSREVEKHINEIRPVLKIVRSGNEERYKLINKLGENVDMLSSITGELDILPVRNSDDLERFLQNKAKNLQDGLHNEKEIFYDYIYKLLREQVKDQPADQDITQYFDVYKLVEQFTGILQKSLENRVKVFREEMAGELADYAADLVGKMQKLTQRIMNILEEINDNLTRLIESGKNESTLVLKRLNELNHQSSSLQEKAEEIMLTLAWHDVLLERRWQKLKEELYLLKDKIGADDKEELLSGIKQIVEQEVPGISYAISNPRQAVWFKNLLEAEILYQLYQEKKLSGIIDNGAYPLLLYAAVLEDLVLSSIRIGEEGIRLKRDLKEKVQKEDYAELYQRIKQMVENEKEGLKIYLEDIFPRMFHSFCHNPYVRTVPDNIALAAWFLFIELACGDSKEKEDIYLLTGYLLAAWKLRNRYIDPLQNEPQGLENEEEIDYMRYICYRSVALIIAREIESIARLKFMAF
;
A
#
# COMPACT_ATOMS: atom_id res chain seq x y z
N MET A 1 -15.35 75.30 34.05
CA MET A 1 -15.38 73.83 33.81
C MET A 1 -15.40 73.16 35.18
N ASN A 2 -16.54 72.59 35.58
CA ASN A 2 -16.80 72.17 36.97
C ASN A 2 -15.86 71.06 37.43
N LEU A 3 -15.34 71.17 38.66
CA LEU A 3 -14.45 70.19 39.30
C LEU A 3 -15.00 68.75 39.25
N GLY A 4 -16.32 68.60 39.37
CA GLY A 4 -17.02 67.32 39.25
C GLY A 4 -16.90 66.65 37.88
N ALA A 5 -16.82 67.42 36.79
CA ALA A 5 -16.63 66.88 35.45
C ALA A 5 -15.21 66.32 35.25
N ARG A 6 -14.19 66.96 35.84
CA ARG A 6 -12.80 66.47 35.80
C ARG A 6 -12.62 65.22 36.67
N LEU A 7 -13.24 65.19 37.85
CA LEU A 7 -13.21 64.03 38.75
C LEU A 7 -13.91 62.82 38.12
N ARG A 8 -15.08 63.01 37.50
CA ARG A 8 -15.77 61.93 36.78
C ARG A 8 -14.93 61.40 35.61
N ASN A 9 -14.30 62.28 34.84
CA ASN A 9 -13.47 61.87 33.70
C ASN A 9 -12.17 61.16 34.14
N SER A 10 -11.61 61.55 35.30
CA SER A 10 -10.47 60.86 35.93
C SER A 10 -10.86 59.50 36.50
N MET A 11 -12.03 59.40 37.15
CA MET A 11 -12.57 58.14 37.67
C MET A 11 -12.89 57.13 36.56
N TYR A 12 -13.30 57.63 35.39
CA TYR A 12 -13.53 56.83 34.20
C TYR A 12 -12.23 56.19 33.65
N HIS A 13 -11.19 56.99 33.40
CA HIS A 13 -9.93 56.47 32.81
C HIS A 13 -9.10 55.62 33.80
N ASN A 14 -9.20 55.89 35.10
CA ASN A 14 -8.32 55.30 36.11
C ASN A 14 -9.11 54.56 37.21
N ARG A 15 -10.13 53.78 36.82
CA ARG A 15 -11.06 53.10 37.74
C ARG A 15 -10.36 52.29 38.84
N SER A 16 -9.33 51.50 38.50
CA SER A 16 -8.60 50.68 39.49
C SER A 16 -7.84 51.54 40.50
N LEU A 17 -7.24 52.64 40.05
CA LEU A 17 -6.51 53.58 40.90
C LEU A 17 -7.44 54.33 41.85
N TRP A 18 -8.66 54.67 41.42
CA TRP A 18 -9.66 55.30 42.29
C TRP A 18 -10.23 54.33 43.33
N ILE A 19 -10.42 53.05 42.97
CA ILE A 19 -10.77 51.99 43.94
C ILE A 19 -9.63 51.80 44.96
N MET A 20 -8.38 51.73 44.49
CA MET A 20 -7.22 51.64 45.39
C MET A 20 -7.12 52.87 46.30
N LEU A 21 -7.26 54.08 45.77
CA LEU A 21 -7.25 55.33 46.54
C LEU A 21 -8.34 55.32 47.62
N TRP A 22 -9.56 54.90 47.28
CA TRP A 22 -10.68 54.81 48.20
C TRP A 22 -10.41 53.83 49.34
N LEU A 23 -9.91 52.63 49.01
CA LEU A 23 -9.50 51.64 50.00
C LEU A 23 -8.34 52.15 50.88
N LEU A 24 -7.38 52.87 50.29
CA LEU A 24 -6.25 53.45 51.03
C LEU A 24 -6.71 54.52 52.02
N ILE A 25 -7.68 55.36 51.64
CA ILE A 25 -8.30 56.35 52.54
C ILE A 25 -9.02 55.66 53.69
N LEU A 26 -9.80 54.61 53.41
CA LEU A 26 -10.52 53.85 54.43
C LEU A 26 -9.56 53.14 55.40
N ILE A 27 -8.52 52.50 54.87
CA ILE A 27 -7.50 51.83 55.69
C ILE A 27 -6.76 52.83 56.56
N ASN A 28 -6.33 53.98 56.01
CA ASN A 28 -5.66 55.02 56.79
C ASN A 28 -6.57 55.68 57.84
N GLY A 29 -7.85 55.86 57.53
CA GLY A 29 -8.84 56.33 58.50
C GLY A 29 -9.04 55.34 59.65
N LEU A 30 -9.08 54.04 59.33
CA LEU A 30 -9.23 52.97 60.32
C LEU A 30 -7.97 52.82 61.18
N THR A 31 -6.77 52.90 60.61
CA THR A 31 -5.51 52.84 61.37
C THR A 31 -5.35 54.04 62.31
N PHE A 32 -5.72 55.24 61.86
CA PHE A 32 -5.74 56.45 62.71
C PHE A 32 -6.69 56.28 63.91
N LEU A 33 -7.90 55.77 63.69
CA LEU A 33 -8.88 55.53 64.76
C LEU A 33 -8.45 54.40 65.71
N ALA A 34 -7.76 53.38 65.19
CA ALA A 34 -7.19 52.31 66.01
C ALA A 34 -6.06 52.84 66.91
N LEU A 35 -5.16 53.68 66.37
CA LEU A 35 -4.08 54.31 67.12
C LEU A 35 -4.58 55.33 68.16
N ALA A 36 -5.69 56.00 67.89
CA ALA A 36 -6.36 56.91 68.82
C ALA A 36 -7.13 56.21 69.96
N GLY A 37 -7.03 54.88 70.07
CA GLY A 37 -7.61 54.10 71.18
C GLY A 37 -9.13 53.88 71.10
N ARG A 38 -9.76 54.13 69.95
CA ARG A 38 -11.22 54.02 69.74
C ARG A 38 -11.61 52.83 68.85
N PHE A 39 -10.83 51.77 68.85
CA PHE A 39 -11.12 50.59 68.05
C PHE A 39 -12.32 49.81 68.62
N SER A 40 -13.32 49.53 67.79
CA SER A 40 -14.44 48.65 68.14
C SER A 40 -14.85 47.82 66.93
N TYR A 41 -15.27 46.58 67.16
CA TYR A 41 -15.81 45.69 66.11
C TYR A 41 -16.95 46.31 65.27
N PRO A 42 -17.92 47.07 65.83
CA PRO A 42 -18.92 47.75 65.01
C PRO A 42 -18.31 48.83 64.10
N LEU A 43 -17.24 49.52 64.52
CA LEU A 43 -16.54 50.49 63.67
C LEU A 43 -15.92 49.81 62.44
N LEU A 44 -15.34 48.62 62.60
CA LEU A 44 -14.78 47.84 61.50
C LEU A 44 -15.87 47.43 60.49
N LEU A 45 -17.05 47.02 60.95
CA LEU A 45 -18.19 46.72 60.07
C LEU A 45 -18.66 47.95 59.29
N VAL A 46 -18.66 49.14 59.91
CA VAL A 46 -19.00 50.40 59.22
C VAL A 46 -17.98 50.70 58.12
N PHE A 47 -16.68 50.53 58.37
CA PHE A 47 -15.65 50.74 57.35
C PHE A 47 -15.72 49.72 56.20
N ILE A 48 -16.04 48.46 56.49
CA ILE A 48 -16.29 47.44 55.44
C ILE A 48 -17.51 47.85 54.60
N GLY A 49 -18.60 48.28 55.24
CA GLY A 49 -19.80 48.77 54.56
C GLY A 49 -19.51 49.98 53.66
N LEU A 50 -18.72 50.94 54.14
CA LEU A 50 -18.25 52.09 53.36
C LEU A 50 -17.31 51.69 52.22
N GLY A 51 -16.51 50.64 52.41
CA GLY A 51 -15.68 50.03 51.36
C GLY A 51 -16.54 49.50 50.22
N ILE A 52 -17.50 48.64 50.53
CA ILE A 52 -18.40 48.04 49.53
C ILE A 52 -19.23 49.14 48.83
N MET A 53 -19.79 50.07 49.61
CA MET A 53 -20.62 51.15 49.06
C MET A 53 -19.81 52.09 48.17
N GLY A 54 -18.58 52.42 48.54
CA GLY A 54 -17.72 53.28 47.71
C GLY A 54 -17.19 52.58 46.47
N ILE A 55 -16.87 51.28 46.53
CA ILE A 55 -16.54 50.48 45.34
C ILE A 55 -17.74 50.45 44.38
N PHE A 56 -18.94 50.19 44.91
CA PHE A 56 -20.17 50.20 44.13
C PHE A 56 -20.43 51.57 43.50
N PHE A 57 -20.26 52.65 44.28
CA PHE A 57 -20.44 54.02 43.81
C PHE A 57 -19.46 54.38 42.70
N ILE A 58 -18.16 54.09 42.87
CA ILE A 58 -17.13 54.29 41.83
C ILE A 58 -17.47 53.44 40.60
N HIS A 59 -17.94 52.20 40.79
CA HIS A 59 -18.32 51.34 39.68
C HIS A 59 -19.49 51.90 38.89
N THR A 60 -20.54 52.40 39.55
CA THR A 60 -21.71 53.02 38.90
C THR A 60 -21.38 54.36 38.24
N LEU A 61 -20.45 55.15 38.77
CA LEU A 61 -20.03 56.42 38.20
C LEU A 61 -19.06 56.26 37.01
N ALA A 62 -18.28 55.19 37.01
CA ALA A 62 -17.37 54.81 35.92
C ALA A 62 -18.04 53.86 34.90
N TYR A 63 -19.29 53.45 35.11
CA TYR A 63 -20.04 52.61 34.19
C TYR A 63 -20.48 53.43 32.97
N ASP A 64 -19.91 53.10 31.81
CA ASP A 64 -20.19 53.77 30.55
C ASP A 64 -21.16 52.93 29.71
N ARG A 65 -22.43 53.34 29.71
CA ARG A 65 -23.47 52.74 28.88
C ARG A 65 -23.14 52.83 27.38
N GLU A 66 -22.33 53.81 26.96
CA GLU A 66 -21.94 53.97 25.56
C GLU A 66 -20.84 52.98 25.15
N ALA A 67 -20.00 52.53 26.09
CA ALA A 67 -18.97 51.52 25.82
C ALA A 67 -19.59 50.13 25.65
N GLU A 68 -20.57 49.77 26.49
CA GLU A 68 -21.29 48.49 26.38
C GLU A 68 -22.22 48.46 25.15
N ALA A 69 -22.89 49.58 24.84
CA ALA A 69 -23.66 49.70 23.61
C ALA A 69 -22.79 49.56 22.35
N ARG A 70 -21.57 50.13 22.36
CA ARG A 70 -20.60 49.96 21.28
C ARG A 70 -20.11 48.52 21.16
N GLU A 71 -19.88 47.82 22.28
CA GLU A 71 -19.47 46.41 22.24
C GLU A 71 -20.56 45.51 21.65
N VAL A 72 -21.83 45.74 22.00
CA VAL A 72 -22.98 45.03 21.41
C VAL A 72 -23.14 45.37 19.92
N GLU A 73 -22.91 46.62 19.53
CA GLU A 73 -22.97 47.03 18.11
C GLU A 73 -21.85 46.40 17.28
N VAL A 74 -20.63 46.32 17.83
CA VAL A 74 -19.47 45.63 17.24
C VAL A 74 -19.79 44.14 17.05
N GLU A 75 -20.35 43.48 18.05
CA GLU A 75 -20.67 42.05 18.00
C GLU A 75 -21.76 41.75 16.96
N ASN A 76 -22.80 42.59 16.86
CA ASN A 76 -23.83 42.46 15.83
C ASN A 76 -23.26 42.64 14.41
N LYS A 77 -22.42 43.65 14.18
CA LYS A 77 -21.78 43.89 12.87
C LYS A 77 -20.86 42.74 12.46
N VAL A 78 -20.09 42.19 13.40
CA VAL A 78 -19.23 41.02 13.15
C VAL A 78 -20.07 39.78 12.81
N GLN A 79 -21.20 39.56 13.50
CA GLN A 79 -22.08 38.43 13.21
C GLN A 79 -22.74 38.55 11.82
N ASP A 80 -23.14 39.74 11.40
CA ASP A 80 -23.73 39.95 10.08
C ASP A 80 -22.70 39.72 8.96
N LEU A 81 -21.46 40.20 9.12
CA LEU A 81 -20.37 39.89 8.19
C LEU A 81 -20.04 38.38 8.14
N LEU A 82 -20.04 37.70 9.28
CA LEU A 82 -19.86 36.25 9.32
C LEU A 82 -21.00 35.48 8.62
N ARG A 83 -22.24 35.98 8.66
CA ARG A 83 -23.37 35.37 7.94
C ARG A 83 -23.20 35.45 6.43
N GLU A 84 -22.50 36.47 5.93
CA GLU A 84 -22.20 36.60 4.50
C GLU A 84 -20.98 35.76 4.09
N ILE A 85 -19.95 35.68 4.92
CA ILE A 85 -18.69 34.99 4.61
C ILE A 85 -18.84 33.45 4.72
N LYS A 86 -19.53 32.95 5.75
CA LYS A 86 -19.68 31.50 6.00
C LYS A 86 -20.17 30.72 4.78
N PRO A 87 -21.29 31.07 4.10
CA PRO A 87 -21.79 30.27 2.99
C PRO A 87 -20.81 30.21 1.81
N LEU A 88 -20.08 31.29 1.53
CA LEU A 88 -19.07 31.32 0.46
C LEU A 88 -17.87 30.43 0.78
N CYS A 89 -17.43 30.43 2.04
CA CYS A 89 -16.39 29.51 2.51
C CYS A 89 -16.88 28.04 2.51
N GLU A 90 -18.15 27.78 2.82
CA GLU A 90 -18.70 26.42 2.77
C GLU A 90 -18.79 25.87 1.34
N GLU A 91 -19.16 26.71 0.38
CA GLU A 91 -19.16 26.35 -1.04
C GLU A 91 -17.75 26.08 -1.55
N ALA A 92 -16.78 26.95 -1.20
CA ALA A 92 -15.38 26.74 -1.53
C ALA A 92 -14.84 25.45 -0.88
N PHE A 93 -15.15 25.20 0.39
CA PHE A 93 -14.76 23.97 1.09
C PHE A 93 -15.29 22.73 0.37
N ALA A 94 -16.59 22.69 0.08
CA ALA A 94 -17.22 21.55 -0.58
C ALA A 94 -16.62 21.29 -1.97
N ARG A 95 -16.35 22.36 -2.74
CA ARG A 95 -15.74 22.25 -4.07
C ARG A 95 -14.32 21.68 -4.00
N GLU A 96 -13.43 22.30 -3.23
CA GLU A 96 -12.02 21.91 -3.20
C GLU A 96 -11.83 20.50 -2.61
N VAL A 97 -12.59 20.16 -1.57
CA VAL A 97 -12.57 18.81 -1.00
C VAL A 97 -13.02 17.78 -2.03
N LYS A 98 -14.10 18.08 -2.78
CA LYS A 98 -14.62 17.18 -3.81
C LYS A 98 -13.66 17.03 -4.99
N GLU A 99 -13.10 18.14 -5.48
CA GLU A 99 -12.13 18.16 -6.58
C GLU A 99 -10.87 17.34 -6.29
N VAL A 100 -10.47 17.22 -5.02
CA VAL A 100 -9.30 16.42 -4.64
C VAL A 100 -9.66 14.99 -4.26
N LEU A 101 -10.74 14.76 -3.49
CA LEU A 101 -11.09 13.42 -3.02
C LEU A 101 -11.70 12.54 -4.11
N GLU A 102 -12.66 13.02 -4.91
CA GLU A 102 -13.33 12.17 -5.90
C GLU A 102 -12.35 11.50 -6.88
N PRO A 103 -11.46 12.24 -7.56
CA PRO A 103 -10.51 11.60 -8.47
C PRO A 103 -9.54 10.68 -7.73
N LEU A 104 -9.19 10.98 -6.48
CA LEU A 104 -8.34 10.11 -5.67
C LEU A 104 -9.03 8.79 -5.34
N LEU A 105 -10.31 8.82 -4.94
CA LEU A 105 -11.07 7.61 -4.62
C LEU A 105 -11.30 6.77 -5.88
N ASP A 106 -11.59 7.42 -7.01
CA ASP A 106 -11.74 6.75 -8.30
C ASP A 106 -10.42 6.11 -8.76
N GLU A 107 -9.28 6.81 -8.61
CA GLU A 107 -7.94 6.27 -8.88
C GLU A 107 -7.68 5.04 -8.02
N MET A 108 -7.88 5.12 -6.70
CA MET A 108 -7.66 4.00 -5.78
C MET A 108 -8.59 2.82 -6.06
N HIS A 109 -9.87 3.07 -6.38
CA HIS A 109 -10.82 2.04 -6.73
C HIS A 109 -10.39 1.32 -8.03
N GLN A 110 -10.07 2.09 -9.08
CA GLN A 110 -9.62 1.54 -10.35
C GLN A 110 -8.32 0.77 -10.22
N GLU A 111 -7.32 1.30 -9.52
CA GLU A 111 -6.05 0.61 -9.29
C GLU A 111 -6.27 -0.72 -8.55
N PHE A 112 -7.11 -0.70 -7.52
CA PHE A 112 -7.42 -1.90 -6.74
C PHE A 112 -8.17 -2.96 -7.57
N GLU A 113 -9.22 -2.56 -8.31
CA GLU A 113 -9.96 -3.46 -9.20
C GLU A 113 -9.09 -4.01 -10.33
N GLU A 114 -8.26 -3.15 -10.95
CA GLU A 114 -7.31 -3.57 -11.96
C GLU A 114 -6.38 -4.63 -11.38
N ASN A 115 -5.78 -4.36 -10.22
CA ASN A 115 -4.83 -5.24 -9.55
C ASN A 115 -5.44 -6.61 -9.22
N LEU A 116 -6.73 -6.67 -8.87
CA LEU A 116 -7.45 -7.92 -8.58
C LEU A 116 -8.12 -8.59 -9.80
N ARG A 117 -8.11 -7.97 -10.98
CA ARG A 117 -8.79 -8.51 -12.17
C ARG A 117 -8.43 -9.96 -12.50
N TRP A 118 -7.15 -10.30 -12.44
CA TRP A 118 -6.66 -11.66 -12.71
C TRP A 118 -7.13 -12.65 -11.63
N PHE A 119 -7.21 -12.21 -10.36
CA PHE A 119 -7.68 -13.02 -9.24
C PHE A 119 -9.15 -13.39 -9.42
N TRP A 120 -9.95 -12.42 -9.86
CA TRP A 120 -11.35 -12.66 -10.25
C TRP A 120 -11.47 -13.58 -11.45
N GLN A 121 -10.61 -13.43 -12.46
CA GLN A 121 -10.58 -14.31 -13.64
C GLN A 121 -10.21 -15.75 -13.26
N ALA A 122 -9.16 -15.95 -12.47
CA ALA A 122 -8.74 -17.27 -12.01
C ALA A 122 -9.84 -17.95 -11.18
N GLY A 123 -10.51 -17.18 -10.32
CA GLY A 123 -11.68 -17.65 -9.59
C GLY A 123 -12.82 -18.09 -10.51
N GLN A 124 -13.20 -17.24 -11.46
CA GLN A 124 -14.27 -17.55 -12.41
C GLN A 124 -13.95 -18.73 -13.32
N ASP A 125 -12.70 -18.85 -13.79
CA ASP A 125 -12.29 -19.96 -14.64
C ASP A 125 -12.34 -21.29 -13.86
N PHE A 126 -11.86 -21.30 -12.61
CA PHE A 126 -12.02 -22.44 -11.72
C PHE A 126 -13.49 -22.77 -11.46
N SER A 127 -14.30 -21.76 -11.15
CA SER A 127 -15.75 -21.88 -10.94
C SER A 127 -16.45 -22.56 -12.12
N ARG A 128 -16.16 -22.11 -13.35
CA ARG A 128 -16.72 -22.68 -14.59
C ARG A 128 -16.32 -24.13 -14.80
N GLU A 129 -15.07 -24.50 -14.49
CA GLU A 129 -14.63 -25.89 -14.61
C GLU A 129 -15.34 -26.80 -13.60
N VAL A 130 -15.50 -26.33 -12.36
CA VAL A 130 -16.27 -27.01 -11.32
C VAL A 130 -17.74 -27.15 -11.72
N GLU A 131 -18.35 -26.09 -12.25
CA GLU A 131 -19.74 -26.10 -12.72
C GLU A 131 -19.95 -27.06 -13.91
N LYS A 132 -18.99 -27.09 -14.84
CA LYS A 132 -18.99 -28.08 -15.92
C LYS A 132 -18.97 -29.50 -15.36
N HIS A 133 -18.12 -29.77 -14.36
CA HIS A 133 -18.04 -31.08 -13.73
C HIS A 133 -19.34 -31.46 -12.98
N ILE A 134 -19.97 -30.51 -12.26
CA ILE A 134 -21.30 -30.67 -11.65
C ILE A 134 -22.34 -31.11 -12.69
N ASN A 135 -22.34 -30.41 -13.84
CA ASN A 135 -23.27 -30.68 -14.94
C ASN A 135 -23.01 -32.03 -15.64
N GLU A 136 -21.78 -32.54 -15.59
CA GLU A 136 -21.43 -33.87 -16.10
C GLU A 136 -21.76 -35.00 -15.12
N ILE A 137 -21.66 -34.80 -13.80
CA ILE A 137 -21.97 -35.82 -12.79
C ILE A 137 -23.48 -36.08 -12.69
N ARG A 138 -24.31 -35.04 -12.58
CA ARG A 138 -25.76 -35.14 -12.37
C ARG A 138 -26.48 -36.13 -13.31
N PRO A 139 -26.27 -36.10 -14.64
CA PRO A 139 -26.94 -37.04 -15.55
C PRO A 139 -26.44 -38.48 -15.39
N VAL A 140 -25.16 -38.68 -15.06
CA VAL A 140 -24.57 -40.02 -14.88
C VAL A 140 -25.15 -40.68 -13.63
N LEU A 141 -25.30 -39.94 -12.53
CA LEU A 141 -25.92 -40.44 -11.29
C LEU A 141 -27.36 -40.95 -11.50
N LYS A 142 -28.12 -40.35 -12.43
CA LYS A 142 -29.49 -40.79 -12.78
C LYS A 142 -29.54 -42.09 -13.58
N ILE A 143 -28.44 -42.46 -14.26
CA ILE A 143 -28.37 -43.62 -15.14
C ILE A 143 -27.86 -44.87 -14.42
N VAL A 144 -27.05 -44.71 -13.36
CA VAL A 144 -26.51 -45.81 -12.56
C VAL A 144 -27.66 -46.58 -11.88
N ARG A 145 -27.69 -47.91 -12.02
CA ARG A 145 -28.75 -48.74 -11.41
C ARG A 145 -28.53 -48.89 -9.90
N SER A 146 -29.53 -48.49 -9.11
CA SER A 146 -29.55 -48.54 -7.65
C SER A 146 -29.87 -49.92 -7.07
N GLY A 147 -29.47 -51.01 -7.72
CA GLY A 147 -29.91 -52.38 -7.41
C GLY A 147 -29.59 -52.91 -5.99
N ASN A 148 -28.92 -52.13 -5.13
CA ASN A 148 -28.65 -52.40 -3.72
C ASN A 148 -28.77 -51.11 -2.88
N GLU A 149 -29.20 -51.22 -1.62
CA GLU A 149 -29.39 -50.13 -0.65
C GLU A 149 -28.09 -49.32 -0.40
N GLU A 150 -26.94 -49.99 -0.37
CA GLU A 150 -25.63 -49.31 -0.25
C GLU A 150 -25.32 -48.41 -1.45
N ARG A 151 -25.64 -48.87 -2.67
CA ARG A 151 -25.46 -48.05 -3.88
C ARG A 151 -26.42 -46.87 -3.91
N TYR A 152 -27.66 -47.07 -3.46
CA TYR A 152 -28.62 -45.98 -3.34
C TYR A 152 -28.13 -44.90 -2.37
N LYS A 153 -27.56 -45.31 -1.22
CA LYS A 153 -26.93 -44.39 -0.25
C LYS A 153 -25.73 -43.65 -0.86
N LEU A 154 -24.89 -44.32 -1.64
CA LEU A 154 -23.75 -43.68 -2.34
C LEU A 154 -24.20 -42.66 -3.39
N ILE A 155 -25.22 -43.00 -4.19
CA ILE A 155 -25.78 -42.09 -5.20
C ILE A 155 -26.41 -40.86 -4.55
N ASN A 156 -27.15 -41.03 -3.45
CA ASN A 156 -27.72 -39.90 -2.71
C ASN A 156 -26.63 -39.00 -2.11
N LYS A 157 -25.60 -39.56 -1.48
CA LYS A 157 -24.45 -38.79 -0.98
C LYS A 157 -23.71 -38.04 -2.08
N LEU A 158 -23.51 -38.66 -3.24
CA LEU A 158 -22.93 -37.97 -4.41
C LEU A 158 -23.84 -36.84 -4.89
N GLY A 159 -25.17 -37.03 -4.87
CA GLY A 159 -26.13 -35.97 -5.17
C GLY A 159 -26.02 -34.78 -4.20
N GLU A 160 -25.99 -35.07 -2.90
CA GLU A 160 -25.81 -34.06 -1.84
C GLU A 160 -24.50 -33.30 -2.00
N ASN A 161 -23.39 -34.01 -2.25
CA ASN A 161 -22.07 -33.40 -2.46
C ASN A 161 -22.05 -32.51 -3.72
N VAL A 162 -22.68 -32.93 -4.81
CA VAL A 162 -22.80 -32.14 -6.03
C VAL A 162 -23.64 -30.87 -5.81
N ASP A 163 -24.70 -30.94 -5.00
CA ASP A 163 -25.51 -29.79 -4.65
C ASP A 163 -24.76 -28.82 -3.72
N MET A 164 -23.98 -29.34 -2.75
CA MET A 164 -23.07 -28.52 -1.94
C MET A 164 -22.00 -27.84 -2.80
N LEU A 165 -21.40 -28.56 -3.75
CA LEU A 165 -20.44 -28.01 -4.71
C LEU A 165 -21.08 -26.85 -5.48
N SER A 166 -22.29 -27.05 -6.02
CA SER A 166 -23.04 -26.03 -6.75
C SER A 166 -23.32 -24.78 -5.91
N SER A 167 -23.64 -24.93 -4.62
CA SER A 167 -23.86 -23.79 -3.73
C SER A 167 -22.58 -22.97 -3.52
N ILE A 168 -21.45 -23.64 -3.32
CA ILE A 168 -20.16 -22.98 -3.05
C ILE A 168 -19.60 -22.33 -4.31
N THR A 169 -19.75 -22.97 -5.47
CA THR A 169 -19.43 -22.38 -6.78
C THR A 169 -20.23 -21.09 -7.00
N GLY A 170 -21.52 -21.07 -6.65
CA GLY A 170 -22.32 -19.85 -6.70
C GLY A 170 -21.85 -18.74 -5.74
N GLU A 171 -21.38 -19.09 -4.53
CA GLU A 171 -20.74 -18.13 -3.61
C GLU A 171 -19.46 -17.53 -4.23
N LEU A 172 -18.68 -18.33 -4.96
CA LEU A 172 -17.44 -17.91 -5.62
C LEU A 172 -17.71 -16.93 -6.78
N ASP A 173 -18.78 -17.15 -7.55
CA ASP A 173 -19.16 -16.30 -8.69
C ASP A 173 -19.69 -14.92 -8.27
N ILE A 174 -20.34 -14.82 -7.11
CA ILE A 174 -20.91 -13.56 -6.60
C ILE A 174 -19.86 -12.72 -5.86
N LEU A 175 -18.77 -13.34 -5.40
CA LEU A 175 -17.72 -12.69 -4.62
C LEU A 175 -17.18 -11.40 -5.28
N PRO A 176 -16.84 -11.35 -6.59
CA PRO A 176 -16.29 -10.14 -7.21
C PRO A 176 -17.23 -8.95 -7.12
N VAL A 177 -18.52 -9.16 -7.41
CA VAL A 177 -19.54 -8.08 -7.43
C VAL A 177 -19.74 -7.53 -6.02
N ARG A 178 -19.91 -8.41 -5.04
CA ARG A 178 -20.12 -8.01 -3.65
C ARG A 178 -18.93 -7.23 -3.09
N ASN A 179 -17.71 -7.63 -3.45
CA ASN A 179 -16.51 -6.99 -2.92
C ASN A 179 -16.20 -5.65 -3.59
N SER A 180 -16.65 -5.42 -4.84
CA SER A 180 -16.59 -4.10 -5.48
C SER A 180 -17.50 -3.10 -4.75
N ASP A 181 -18.75 -3.49 -4.46
CA ASP A 181 -19.68 -2.68 -3.65
C ASP A 181 -19.14 -2.42 -2.23
N ASP A 182 -18.57 -3.44 -1.59
CA ASP A 182 -18.00 -3.33 -0.24
C ASP A 182 -16.74 -2.43 -0.24
N LEU A 183 -15.92 -2.47 -1.29
CA LEU A 183 -14.77 -1.58 -1.48
C LEU A 183 -15.19 -0.13 -1.67
N GLU A 184 -16.19 0.13 -2.51
CA GLU A 184 -16.72 1.48 -2.73
C GLU A 184 -17.23 2.08 -1.40
N ARG A 185 -17.98 1.32 -0.62
CA ARG A 185 -18.45 1.74 0.71
C ARG A 185 -17.31 1.98 1.68
N PHE A 186 -16.28 1.13 1.65
CA PHE A 186 -15.09 1.29 2.47
C PHE A 186 -14.37 2.61 2.14
N LEU A 187 -14.10 2.86 0.86
CA LEU A 187 -13.49 4.09 0.36
C LEU A 187 -14.32 5.33 0.72
N GLN A 188 -15.64 5.29 0.54
CA GLN A 188 -16.55 6.38 0.90
C GLN A 188 -16.58 6.67 2.41
N ASN A 189 -16.52 5.64 3.26
CA ASN A 189 -16.46 5.83 4.71
C ASN A 189 -15.14 6.51 5.13
N LYS A 190 -14.03 6.15 4.48
CA LYS A 190 -12.72 6.74 4.76
C LYS A 190 -12.62 8.17 4.27
N ALA A 191 -13.14 8.43 3.08
CA ALA A 191 -13.35 9.77 2.55
C ALA A 191 -14.12 10.66 3.52
N LYS A 192 -15.22 10.14 4.09
CA LYS A 192 -16.03 10.86 5.07
C LYS A 192 -15.26 11.16 6.36
N ASN A 193 -14.46 10.23 6.86
CA ASN A 193 -13.62 10.47 8.04
C ASN A 193 -12.60 11.59 7.80
N LEU A 194 -12.01 11.64 6.59
CA LEU A 194 -11.11 12.72 6.19
C LEU A 194 -11.84 14.07 6.13
N GLN A 195 -13.06 14.09 5.57
CA GLN A 195 -13.93 15.27 5.56
C GLN A 195 -14.30 15.76 6.97
N ASP A 196 -14.64 14.85 7.87
CA ASP A 196 -14.94 15.16 9.28
C ASP A 196 -13.68 15.72 9.98
N GLY A 197 -12.50 15.21 9.66
CA GLY A 197 -11.22 15.74 10.14
C GLY A 197 -10.94 17.18 9.68
N LEU A 198 -11.30 17.52 8.44
CA LEU A 198 -11.19 18.86 7.86
C LEU A 198 -12.26 19.82 8.40
N HIS A 199 -13.42 19.31 8.84
CA HIS A 199 -14.48 20.11 9.44
C HIS A 199 -14.02 20.83 10.71
N ASN A 200 -13.17 20.19 11.52
CA ASN A 200 -12.61 20.81 12.73
C ASN A 200 -11.69 22.01 12.40
N GLU A 201 -10.94 21.94 11.31
CA GLU A 201 -10.10 23.06 10.85
C GLU A 201 -10.92 24.21 10.28
N LYS A 202 -12.03 23.90 9.61
CA LYS A 202 -13.04 24.88 9.18
C LYS A 202 -13.55 25.71 10.36
N GLU A 203 -13.86 25.09 11.49
CA GLU A 203 -14.32 25.80 12.69
C GLU A 203 -13.23 26.67 13.31
N ILE A 204 -11.97 26.22 13.33
CA ILE A 204 -10.82 27.02 13.80
C ILE A 204 -10.63 28.26 12.91
N PHE A 205 -10.81 28.11 11.60
CA PHE A 205 -10.72 29.23 10.66
C PHE A 205 -11.84 30.26 10.89
N TYR A 206 -13.07 29.81 11.14
CA TYR A 206 -14.17 30.72 11.48
C TYR A 206 -13.94 31.46 12.80
N ASP A 207 -13.36 30.82 13.81
CA ASP A 207 -12.98 31.49 15.07
C ASP A 207 -11.85 32.52 14.85
N TYR A 208 -10.92 32.24 13.94
CA TYR A 208 -9.88 33.20 13.55
C TYR A 208 -10.45 34.42 12.81
N ILE A 209 -11.33 34.20 11.82
CA ILE A 209 -12.03 35.29 11.11
C ILE A 209 -12.85 36.12 12.10
N TYR A 210 -13.55 35.48 13.03
CA TYR A 210 -14.33 36.17 14.05
C TYR A 210 -13.47 37.13 14.89
N LYS A 211 -12.30 36.66 15.36
CA LYS A 211 -11.37 37.49 16.14
C LYS A 211 -10.80 38.65 15.32
N LEU A 212 -10.42 38.39 14.07
CA LEU A 212 -9.86 39.40 13.17
C LEU A 212 -10.89 40.47 12.81
N LEU A 213 -12.12 40.07 12.48
CA LEU A 213 -13.25 40.98 12.26
C LEU A 213 -13.51 41.82 13.51
N ARG A 214 -13.57 41.19 14.70
CA ARG A 214 -13.82 41.90 15.96
C ARG A 214 -12.76 42.97 16.26
N GLU A 215 -11.48 42.67 16.03
CA GLU A 215 -10.40 43.65 16.20
C GLU A 215 -10.51 44.80 15.20
N GLN A 216 -10.80 44.52 13.93
CA GLN A 216 -10.94 45.55 12.91
C GLN A 216 -12.17 46.45 13.10
N VAL A 217 -13.31 45.89 13.51
CA VAL A 217 -14.52 46.67 13.82
C VAL A 217 -14.33 47.52 15.08
N LYS A 218 -13.49 47.07 16.02
CA LYS A 218 -13.17 47.79 17.26
C LYS A 218 -12.22 48.98 17.05
N ASP A 219 -11.30 48.86 16.10
CA ASP A 219 -10.27 49.88 15.84
C ASP A 219 -10.73 50.97 14.84
N GLN A 220 -11.90 50.83 14.22
CA GLN A 220 -12.44 51.81 13.26
C GLN A 220 -13.38 52.85 13.88
N PRO A 221 -13.37 54.11 13.39
CA PRO A 221 -14.34 55.14 13.79
C PRO A 221 -15.74 54.82 13.27
N ALA A 222 -16.78 55.12 14.08
CA ALA A 222 -18.18 54.72 13.90
C ALA A 222 -18.86 55.12 12.57
N ASP A 223 -18.23 55.99 11.76
CA ASP A 223 -18.78 56.52 10.50
C ASP A 223 -18.19 55.85 9.23
N GLN A 224 -17.35 54.83 9.35
CA GLN A 224 -16.78 54.11 8.21
C GLN A 224 -17.46 52.74 8.00
N ASP A 225 -17.85 52.47 6.75
CA ASP A 225 -18.45 51.20 6.35
C ASP A 225 -17.36 50.15 6.11
N ILE A 226 -17.29 49.16 7.00
CA ILE A 226 -16.29 48.07 6.97
C ILE A 226 -16.34 47.31 5.64
N THR A 227 -17.52 47.21 5.02
CA THR A 227 -17.72 46.52 3.74
C THR A 227 -16.95 47.14 2.56
N GLN A 228 -16.53 48.42 2.65
CA GLN A 228 -15.74 49.08 1.59
C GLN A 228 -14.25 48.70 1.62
N TYR A 229 -13.74 48.23 2.76
CA TYR A 229 -12.34 47.85 2.93
C TYR A 229 -12.15 46.34 3.11
N PHE A 230 -13.23 45.63 3.45
CA PHE A 230 -13.25 44.20 3.70
C PHE A 230 -13.69 43.45 2.44
N ASP A 231 -12.71 43.02 1.64
CA ASP A 231 -12.95 42.25 0.43
C ASP A 231 -13.22 40.78 0.80
N VAL A 232 -14.51 40.44 0.88
CA VAL A 232 -14.99 39.08 1.19
C VAL A 232 -14.36 38.04 0.25
N TYR A 233 -14.13 38.39 -1.02
CA TYR A 233 -13.55 37.46 -2.00
C TYR A 233 -12.08 37.14 -1.70
N LYS A 234 -11.29 38.13 -1.26
CA LYS A 234 -9.89 37.87 -0.84
C LYS A 234 -9.79 36.97 0.37
N LEU A 235 -10.75 37.02 1.28
CA LEU A 235 -10.80 36.13 2.44
C LEU A 235 -11.18 34.71 2.05
N VAL A 236 -12.10 34.56 1.10
CA VAL A 236 -12.42 33.26 0.50
C VAL A 236 -11.20 32.70 -0.25
N GLU A 237 -10.43 33.52 -0.96
CA GLU A 237 -9.17 33.09 -1.60
C GLU A 237 -8.12 32.66 -0.56
N GLN A 238 -7.93 33.42 0.52
CA GLN A 238 -7.02 33.04 1.61
C GLN A 238 -7.46 31.75 2.30
N PHE A 239 -8.78 31.59 2.53
CA PHE A 239 -9.34 30.35 3.05
C PHE A 239 -9.04 29.18 2.12
N THR A 240 -9.28 29.35 0.82
CA THR A 240 -9.04 28.33 -0.21
C THR A 240 -7.56 27.94 -0.24
N GLY A 241 -6.63 28.89 -0.19
CA GLY A 241 -5.20 28.60 -0.17
C GLY A 241 -4.72 27.88 1.10
N ILE A 242 -5.30 28.19 2.26
CA ILE A 242 -5.03 27.45 3.51
C ILE A 242 -5.61 26.04 3.44
N LEU A 243 -6.84 25.91 2.93
CA LEU A 243 -7.54 24.66 2.75
C LEU A 243 -6.77 23.72 1.82
N GLN A 244 -6.29 24.22 0.67
CA GLN A 244 -5.50 23.44 -0.30
C GLN A 244 -4.22 22.87 0.33
N LYS A 245 -3.47 23.69 1.08
CA LYS A 245 -2.26 23.22 1.78
C LYS A 245 -2.57 22.16 2.85
N SER A 246 -3.68 22.32 3.56
CA SER A 246 -4.11 21.32 4.55
C SER A 246 -4.56 20.02 3.87
N LEU A 247 -5.32 20.13 2.78
CA LEU A 247 -5.74 19.03 1.92
C LEU A 247 -4.54 18.26 1.38
N GLU A 248 -3.54 18.92 0.80
CA GLU A 248 -2.33 18.26 0.28
C GLU A 248 -1.63 17.40 1.35
N ASN A 249 -1.40 17.97 2.54
CA ASN A 249 -0.75 17.25 3.63
C ASN A 249 -1.59 16.05 4.12
N ARG A 250 -2.91 16.25 4.29
CA ARG A 250 -3.80 15.20 4.77
C ARG A 250 -4.07 14.13 3.71
N VAL A 251 -4.07 14.47 2.43
CA VAL A 251 -4.19 13.53 1.32
C VAL A 251 -2.97 12.62 1.26
N LYS A 252 -1.76 13.14 1.52
CA LYS A 252 -0.56 12.31 1.62
C LYS A 252 -0.68 11.28 2.75
N VAL A 253 -1.04 11.72 3.95
CA VAL A 253 -1.27 10.83 5.10
C VAL A 253 -2.40 9.84 4.80
N PHE A 254 -3.47 10.30 4.17
CA PHE A 254 -4.59 9.46 3.76
C PHE A 254 -4.16 8.38 2.76
N ARG A 255 -3.33 8.70 1.76
CA ARG A 255 -2.78 7.71 0.82
C ARG A 255 -1.97 6.63 1.55
N GLU A 256 -1.13 7.03 2.52
CA GLU A 256 -0.33 6.09 3.33
C GLU A 256 -1.20 5.18 4.20
N GLU A 257 -2.19 5.75 4.89
CA GLU A 257 -3.14 4.98 5.72
C GLU A 257 -3.99 4.03 4.87
N MET A 258 -4.50 4.52 3.74
CA MET A 258 -5.33 3.74 2.82
C MET A 258 -4.55 2.58 2.19
N ALA A 259 -3.25 2.73 1.94
CA ALA A 259 -2.42 1.62 1.44
C ALA A 259 -2.40 0.44 2.43
N GLY A 260 -2.19 0.72 3.72
CA GLY A 260 -2.24 -0.30 4.77
C GLY A 260 -3.60 -0.99 4.86
N GLU A 261 -4.69 -0.20 4.86
CA GLU A 261 -6.02 -0.77 5.00
C GLU A 261 -6.53 -1.51 3.75
N LEU A 262 -6.13 -1.08 2.55
CA LEU A 262 -6.39 -1.81 1.31
C LEU A 262 -5.61 -3.13 1.28
N ALA A 263 -4.41 -3.19 1.86
CA ALA A 263 -3.66 -4.44 2.01
C ALA A 263 -4.41 -5.42 2.91
N ASP A 264 -4.89 -4.95 4.06
CA ASP A 264 -5.71 -5.76 4.98
C ASP A 264 -7.01 -6.23 4.32
N TYR A 265 -7.72 -5.33 3.62
CA TYR A 265 -8.95 -5.66 2.90
C TYR A 265 -8.70 -6.74 1.85
N ALA A 266 -7.61 -6.63 1.10
CA ALA A 266 -7.28 -7.61 0.08
C ALA A 266 -6.79 -8.95 0.66
N ALA A 267 -6.07 -8.95 1.79
CA ALA A 267 -5.76 -10.17 2.53
C ALA A 267 -7.03 -10.91 2.96
N ASP A 268 -8.05 -10.18 3.43
CA ASP A 268 -9.37 -10.73 3.75
C ASP A 268 -10.07 -11.32 2.51
N LEU A 269 -9.98 -10.67 1.34
CA LEU A 269 -10.53 -11.19 0.08
C LEU A 269 -9.90 -12.52 -0.31
N VAL A 270 -8.57 -12.60 -0.23
CA VAL A 270 -7.81 -13.81 -0.53
C VAL A 270 -8.15 -14.91 0.47
N GLY A 271 -8.24 -14.59 1.76
CA GLY A 271 -8.64 -15.54 2.79
C GLY A 271 -10.04 -16.12 2.54
N LYS A 272 -11.00 -15.29 2.12
CA LYS A 272 -12.34 -15.75 1.71
C LYS A 272 -12.25 -16.70 0.51
N MET A 273 -11.45 -16.36 -0.50
CA MET A 273 -11.27 -17.19 -1.69
C MET A 273 -10.61 -18.53 -1.38
N GLN A 274 -9.51 -18.53 -0.62
CA GLN A 274 -8.83 -19.74 -0.15
C GLN A 274 -9.79 -20.63 0.64
N LYS A 275 -10.60 -20.05 1.52
CA LYS A 275 -11.60 -20.80 2.29
C LYS A 275 -12.65 -21.47 1.39
N LEU A 276 -13.12 -20.78 0.36
CA LEU A 276 -14.06 -21.37 -0.60
C LEU A 276 -13.40 -22.45 -1.45
N THR A 277 -12.20 -22.22 -1.98
CA THR A 277 -11.41 -23.20 -2.73
C THR A 277 -11.13 -24.45 -1.90
N GLN A 278 -10.76 -24.29 -0.63
CA GLN A 278 -10.56 -25.40 0.31
C GLN A 278 -11.85 -26.22 0.52
N ARG A 279 -13.00 -25.54 0.67
CA ARG A 279 -14.28 -26.25 0.80
C ARG A 279 -14.61 -27.04 -0.48
N ILE A 280 -14.36 -26.46 -1.66
CA ILE A 280 -14.53 -27.16 -2.95
C ILE A 280 -13.61 -28.38 -3.00
N MET A 281 -12.33 -28.23 -2.62
CA MET A 281 -11.37 -29.33 -2.59
C MET A 281 -11.83 -30.50 -1.71
N ASN A 282 -12.27 -30.21 -0.47
CA ASN A 282 -12.74 -31.24 0.46
C ASN A 282 -13.96 -31.99 -0.10
N ILE A 283 -14.90 -31.30 -0.75
CA ILE A 283 -16.08 -31.95 -1.34
C ILE A 283 -15.69 -32.76 -2.58
N LEU A 284 -14.74 -32.28 -3.39
CA LEU A 284 -14.20 -33.05 -4.52
C LEU A 284 -13.51 -34.34 -4.06
N GLU A 285 -12.78 -34.31 -2.95
CA GLU A 285 -12.18 -35.48 -2.32
C GLU A 285 -13.28 -36.49 -1.91
N GLU A 286 -14.33 -36.02 -1.24
CA GLU A 286 -15.47 -36.88 -0.89
C GLU A 286 -16.20 -37.44 -2.12
N ILE A 287 -16.33 -36.65 -3.20
CA ILE A 287 -16.90 -37.11 -4.48
C ILE A 287 -16.02 -38.23 -5.06
N ASN A 288 -14.70 -38.06 -5.05
CA ASN A 288 -13.73 -39.03 -5.57
C ASN A 288 -13.81 -40.36 -4.79
N ASP A 289 -13.87 -40.30 -3.46
CA ASP A 289 -14.05 -41.45 -2.59
C ASP A 289 -15.36 -42.20 -2.89
N ASN A 290 -16.46 -41.45 -3.01
CA ASN A 290 -17.77 -42.03 -3.27
C ASN A 290 -17.89 -42.60 -4.69
N LEU A 291 -17.30 -41.94 -5.69
CA LEU A 291 -17.22 -42.43 -7.08
C LEU A 291 -16.39 -43.71 -7.15
N THR A 292 -15.23 -43.76 -6.48
CA THR A 292 -14.37 -44.95 -6.41
C THR A 292 -15.13 -46.14 -5.81
N ARG A 293 -15.81 -45.95 -4.68
CA ARG A 293 -16.67 -46.99 -4.07
C ARG A 293 -17.81 -47.40 -4.99
N LEU A 294 -18.41 -46.46 -5.73
CA LEU A 294 -19.48 -46.75 -6.69
C LEU A 294 -18.96 -47.61 -7.86
N ILE A 295 -17.77 -47.31 -8.39
CA ILE A 295 -17.08 -48.08 -9.45
C ILE A 295 -16.76 -49.49 -8.97
N GLU A 296 -16.19 -49.65 -7.78
CA GLU A 296 -15.85 -50.95 -7.19
C GLU A 296 -17.09 -51.83 -6.96
N SER A 297 -18.18 -51.23 -6.50
CA SER A 297 -19.46 -51.90 -6.34
C SER A 297 -20.08 -52.28 -7.70
N GLY A 298 -19.64 -51.62 -8.79
CA GLY A 298 -20.21 -51.52 -10.13
C GLY A 298 -20.10 -52.73 -11.07
N LYS A 299 -19.64 -53.91 -10.62
CA LYS A 299 -19.24 -55.04 -11.50
C LYS A 299 -20.27 -55.53 -12.54
N ASN A 300 -21.57 -55.24 -12.36
CA ASN A 300 -22.66 -55.62 -13.26
C ASN A 300 -23.23 -54.45 -14.10
N GLU A 301 -22.64 -53.25 -14.03
CA GLU A 301 -23.05 -52.11 -14.84
C GLU A 301 -22.54 -52.22 -16.29
N SER A 302 -23.13 -51.45 -17.20
CA SER A 302 -22.61 -51.36 -18.57
C SER A 302 -21.18 -50.80 -18.57
N THR A 303 -20.32 -51.33 -19.44
CA THR A 303 -18.94 -50.84 -19.65
C THR A 303 -18.88 -49.35 -19.96
N LEU A 304 -19.91 -48.80 -20.61
CA LEU A 304 -20.01 -47.38 -20.92
C LEU A 304 -20.26 -46.51 -19.67
N VAL A 305 -21.08 -46.97 -18.73
CA VAL A 305 -21.33 -46.30 -17.44
C VAL A 305 -20.09 -46.34 -16.56
N LEU A 306 -19.40 -47.49 -16.48
CA LEU A 306 -18.16 -47.60 -15.71
C LEU A 306 -17.04 -46.72 -16.28
N LYS A 307 -16.91 -46.64 -17.61
CA LYS A 307 -15.96 -45.73 -18.25
C LYS A 307 -16.29 -44.28 -17.92
N ARG A 308 -17.56 -43.88 -17.94
CA ARG A 308 -17.98 -42.52 -17.63
C ARG A 308 -17.76 -42.17 -16.15
N LEU A 309 -18.01 -43.10 -15.23
CA LEU A 309 -17.71 -42.91 -13.81
C LEU A 309 -16.20 -42.74 -13.57
N ASN A 310 -15.35 -43.52 -14.25
CA ASN A 310 -13.89 -43.34 -14.19
C ASN A 310 -13.44 -41.98 -14.77
N GLU A 311 -14.03 -41.54 -15.88
CA GLU A 311 -13.75 -40.21 -16.44
C GLU A 311 -14.11 -39.10 -15.44
N LEU A 312 -15.26 -39.20 -14.77
CA LEU A 312 -15.66 -38.27 -13.72
C LEU A 312 -14.70 -38.31 -12.53
N ASN A 313 -14.28 -39.50 -12.10
CA ASN A 313 -13.32 -39.67 -11.01
C ASN A 313 -11.98 -38.95 -11.31
N HIS A 314 -11.46 -39.14 -12.52
CA HIS A 314 -10.25 -38.44 -12.97
C HIS A 314 -10.45 -36.93 -13.07
N GLN A 315 -11.61 -36.45 -13.52
CA GLN A 315 -11.93 -35.03 -13.51
C GLN A 315 -11.99 -34.47 -12.08
N SER A 316 -12.57 -35.18 -11.11
CA SER A 316 -12.60 -34.78 -9.71
C SER A 316 -11.18 -34.67 -9.13
N SER A 317 -10.32 -35.67 -9.37
CA SER A 317 -8.89 -35.61 -8.98
C SER A 317 -8.17 -34.42 -9.61
N SER A 318 -8.38 -34.16 -10.90
CA SER A 318 -7.72 -33.03 -11.57
C SER A 318 -8.20 -31.67 -11.03
N LEU A 319 -9.48 -31.54 -10.68
CA LEU A 319 -10.01 -30.33 -10.05
C LEU A 319 -9.50 -30.15 -8.61
N GLN A 320 -9.28 -31.25 -7.89
CA GLN A 320 -8.64 -31.24 -6.58
C GLN A 320 -7.20 -30.73 -6.68
N GLU A 321 -6.41 -31.25 -7.62
CA GLU A 321 -5.05 -30.76 -7.89
C GLU A 321 -5.07 -29.26 -8.26
N LYS A 322 -6.00 -28.83 -9.12
CA LYS A 322 -6.16 -27.40 -9.45
C LYS A 322 -6.56 -26.54 -8.24
N ALA A 323 -7.38 -27.07 -7.33
CA ALA A 323 -7.75 -26.37 -6.11
C ALA A 323 -6.54 -26.17 -5.20
N GLU A 324 -5.68 -27.19 -5.04
CA GLU A 324 -4.39 -27.09 -4.34
C GLU A 324 -3.48 -26.06 -5.02
N GLU A 325 -3.39 -26.09 -6.35
CA GLU A 325 -2.60 -25.14 -7.13
C GLU A 325 -3.08 -23.71 -6.93
N ILE A 326 -4.39 -23.45 -6.98
CA ILE A 326 -4.99 -22.15 -6.69
C ILE A 326 -4.66 -21.74 -5.26
N MET A 327 -4.84 -22.60 -4.26
CA MET A 327 -4.50 -22.25 -2.87
C MET A 327 -3.01 -21.91 -2.69
N LEU A 328 -2.11 -22.55 -3.44
CA LEU A 328 -0.67 -22.27 -3.44
C LEU A 328 -0.30 -21.01 -4.24
N THR A 329 -0.94 -20.74 -5.37
CA THR A 329 -0.74 -19.52 -6.19
C THR A 329 -1.43 -18.29 -5.59
N LEU A 330 -2.41 -18.49 -4.71
CA LEU A 330 -3.03 -17.46 -3.87
C LEU A 330 -2.11 -16.97 -2.74
N ALA A 331 -0.80 -17.22 -2.81
CA ALA A 331 0.22 -16.41 -2.15
C ALA A 331 0.22 -14.99 -2.78
N TRP A 332 -0.86 -14.25 -2.48
CA TRP A 332 -1.30 -12.99 -3.11
C TRP A 332 -0.24 -11.88 -3.09
N HIS A 333 0.64 -11.89 -2.08
CA HIS A 333 1.75 -10.95 -1.97
C HIS A 333 2.69 -11.04 -3.18
N ASP A 334 3.14 -12.23 -3.56
CA ASP A 334 4.12 -12.38 -4.65
C ASP A 334 3.54 -11.98 -6.00
N VAL A 335 2.25 -12.28 -6.25
CA VAL A 335 1.62 -11.96 -7.54
C VAL A 335 1.35 -10.46 -7.70
N LEU A 336 0.91 -9.77 -6.64
CA LEU A 336 0.77 -8.32 -6.72
C LEU A 336 2.11 -7.61 -6.81
N LEU A 337 3.13 -8.08 -6.09
CA LEU A 337 4.48 -7.56 -6.21
C LEU A 337 5.00 -7.64 -7.65
N GLU A 338 4.81 -8.77 -8.34
CA GLU A 338 5.24 -8.91 -9.74
C GLU A 338 4.47 -7.98 -10.69
N ARG A 339 3.18 -7.76 -10.46
CA ARG A 339 2.40 -6.84 -11.31
C ARG A 339 2.77 -5.39 -11.07
N ARG A 340 2.92 -5.00 -9.80
CA ARG A 340 3.43 -3.68 -9.42
C ARG A 340 4.82 -3.46 -10.02
N TRP A 341 5.66 -4.48 -9.96
CA TRP A 341 6.99 -4.45 -10.53
C TRP A 341 6.98 -4.09 -12.02
N GLN A 342 6.07 -4.66 -12.82
CA GLN A 342 5.96 -4.30 -14.24
C GLN A 342 5.58 -2.82 -14.43
N LYS A 343 4.64 -2.27 -13.64
CA LYS A 343 4.28 -0.84 -13.67
C LYS A 343 5.48 0.03 -13.26
N LEU A 344 6.19 -0.34 -12.19
CA LEU A 344 7.40 0.35 -11.74
C LEU A 344 8.52 0.32 -12.78
N LYS A 345 8.69 -0.79 -13.54
CA LYS A 345 9.66 -0.83 -14.64
C LYS A 345 9.38 0.25 -15.68
N GLU A 346 8.12 0.47 -16.05
CA GLU A 346 7.72 1.52 -17.00
C GLU A 346 8.06 2.92 -16.46
N GLU A 347 7.77 3.18 -15.18
CA GLU A 347 8.13 4.45 -14.52
C GLU A 347 9.66 4.64 -14.42
N LEU A 348 10.40 3.58 -14.15
CA LEU A 348 11.87 3.58 -14.14
C LEU A 348 12.43 3.93 -15.51
N TYR A 349 11.82 3.47 -16.61
CA TYR A 349 12.22 3.90 -17.95
C TYR A 349 11.97 5.40 -18.18
N LEU A 350 10.83 5.93 -17.72
CA LEU A 350 10.54 7.37 -17.82
C LEU A 350 11.50 8.22 -16.96
N LEU A 351 11.92 7.70 -15.80
CA LEU A 351 12.90 8.36 -14.94
C LEU A 351 14.26 8.49 -15.62
N LYS A 352 14.68 7.46 -16.37
CA LYS A 352 15.91 7.50 -17.17
C LYS A 352 15.86 8.60 -18.22
N ASP A 353 14.70 8.86 -18.83
CA ASP A 353 14.55 9.89 -19.87
C ASP A 353 14.60 11.32 -19.30
N LYS A 354 14.26 11.51 -18.03
CA LYS A 354 14.32 12.82 -17.35
C LYS A 354 15.74 13.29 -17.01
N ILE A 355 16.74 12.41 -17.06
CA ILE A 355 18.15 12.76 -16.83
C ILE A 355 18.70 13.42 -18.10
N GLY A 356 19.30 14.62 -17.94
CA GLY A 356 19.85 15.42 -19.03
C GLY A 356 20.86 14.67 -19.90
N ALA A 357 20.84 14.92 -21.22
CA ALA A 357 21.75 14.28 -22.17
C ALA A 357 23.22 14.64 -21.91
N ASP A 358 23.49 15.86 -21.44
CA ASP A 358 24.85 16.37 -21.19
C ASP A 358 25.53 15.64 -20.02
N ASP A 359 24.80 15.40 -18.91
CA ASP A 359 25.31 14.64 -17.75
C ASP A 359 25.56 13.16 -18.07
N LYS A 360 24.78 12.61 -19.02
CA LYS A 360 24.93 11.22 -19.48
C LYS A 360 26.21 11.04 -20.29
N GLU A 361 26.51 11.95 -21.22
CA GLU A 361 27.67 11.82 -22.12
C GLU A 361 29.01 12.00 -21.39
N GLU A 362 29.09 12.90 -20.40
CA GLU A 362 30.30 13.12 -19.59
C GLU A 362 30.67 11.88 -18.77
N LEU A 363 29.70 11.25 -18.13
CA LEU A 363 29.91 10.09 -17.26
C LEU A 363 30.04 8.75 -18.01
N LEU A 364 29.54 8.66 -19.25
CA LEU A 364 29.46 7.41 -20.01
C LEU A 364 30.83 6.76 -20.26
N SER A 365 31.84 7.58 -20.53
CA SER A 365 33.18 7.10 -20.85
C SER A 365 33.91 6.49 -19.64
N GLY A 366 33.77 7.11 -18.46
CA GLY A 366 34.33 6.60 -17.21
C GLY A 366 33.57 5.37 -16.68
N ILE A 367 32.24 5.39 -16.78
CA ILE A 367 31.39 4.27 -16.34
C ILE A 367 31.62 3.03 -17.19
N LYS A 368 31.77 3.18 -18.51
CA LYS A 368 32.07 2.04 -19.38
C LYS A 368 33.36 1.33 -18.96
N GLN A 369 34.38 2.09 -18.56
CA GLN A 369 35.64 1.53 -18.07
C GLN A 369 35.47 0.79 -16.73
N ILE A 370 34.65 1.32 -15.81
CA ILE A 370 34.33 0.66 -14.52
C ILE A 370 33.60 -0.67 -14.78
N VAL A 371 32.57 -0.64 -15.62
CA VAL A 371 31.77 -1.84 -15.94
C VAL A 371 32.61 -2.90 -16.66
N GLU A 372 33.53 -2.51 -17.55
CA GLU A 372 34.46 -3.44 -18.21
C GLU A 372 35.49 -4.05 -17.24
N GLN A 373 35.85 -3.35 -16.15
CA GLN A 373 36.74 -3.88 -15.11
C GLN A 373 36.01 -4.87 -14.20
N GLU A 374 34.79 -4.56 -13.80
CA GLU A 374 33.99 -5.36 -12.86
C GLU A 374 33.32 -6.57 -13.53
N VAL A 375 33.04 -6.51 -14.84
CA VAL A 375 32.42 -7.60 -15.61
C VAL A 375 33.35 -8.07 -16.74
N PRO A 376 34.14 -9.13 -16.51
CA PRO A 376 35.03 -9.67 -17.53
C PRO A 376 34.26 -10.15 -18.77
N GLY A 377 34.70 -9.75 -19.96
CA GLY A 377 34.11 -10.20 -21.24
C GLY A 377 32.92 -9.40 -21.75
N ILE A 378 32.48 -8.35 -21.03
CA ILE A 378 31.31 -7.56 -21.41
C ILE A 378 31.47 -6.82 -22.74
N SER A 379 32.70 -6.46 -23.12
CA SER A 379 33.04 -5.80 -24.38
C SER A 379 32.73 -6.67 -25.61
N TYR A 380 32.74 -8.00 -25.48
CA TYR A 380 32.36 -8.92 -26.55
C TYR A 380 30.84 -9.02 -26.73
N ALA A 381 30.06 -8.93 -25.64
CA ALA A 381 28.60 -8.97 -25.65
C ALA A 381 27.95 -7.78 -26.38
N ILE A 382 28.65 -6.64 -26.49
CA ILE A 382 28.21 -5.44 -27.22
C ILE A 382 27.96 -5.72 -28.71
N SER A 383 28.57 -6.77 -29.27
CA SER A 383 28.51 -7.09 -30.70
C SER A 383 27.17 -7.69 -31.15
N ASN A 384 26.33 -8.17 -30.21
CA ASN A 384 25.03 -8.78 -30.51
C ASN A 384 23.88 -7.78 -30.24
N PRO A 385 23.01 -7.48 -31.23
CA PRO A 385 21.90 -6.54 -31.06
C PRO A 385 20.96 -6.86 -29.90
N ARG A 386 20.75 -8.15 -29.57
CA ARG A 386 19.92 -8.55 -28.42
C ARG A 386 20.61 -8.32 -27.08
N GLN A 387 21.94 -8.39 -27.06
CA GLN A 387 22.72 -8.19 -25.83
C GLN A 387 23.04 -6.70 -25.59
N ALA A 388 22.99 -5.88 -26.64
CA ALA A 388 23.17 -4.44 -26.55
C ALA A 388 22.07 -3.73 -25.71
N VAL A 389 20.85 -4.28 -25.67
CA VAL A 389 19.72 -3.67 -24.94
C VAL A 389 19.92 -3.72 -23.43
N TRP A 390 20.20 -4.89 -22.86
CA TRP A 390 20.43 -5.01 -21.41
C TRP A 390 21.77 -4.35 -21.01
N PHE A 391 22.78 -4.34 -21.89
CA PHE A 391 24.04 -3.63 -21.64
C PHE A 391 23.83 -2.11 -21.56
N LYS A 392 23.02 -1.54 -22.45
CA LYS A 392 22.61 -0.13 -22.35
C LYS A 392 21.89 0.14 -21.04
N ASN A 393 20.95 -0.73 -20.65
CA ASN A 393 20.22 -0.60 -19.38
C ASN A 393 21.17 -0.67 -18.16
N LEU A 394 22.23 -1.50 -18.22
CA LEU A 394 23.25 -1.61 -17.17
C LEU A 394 24.07 -0.31 -17.02
N LEU A 395 24.50 0.27 -18.14
CA LEU A 395 25.22 1.55 -18.12
C LEU A 395 24.35 2.68 -17.56
N GLU A 396 23.07 2.72 -17.93
CA GLU A 396 22.10 3.69 -17.40
C GLU A 396 21.85 3.51 -15.91
N ALA A 397 21.76 2.28 -15.41
CA ALA A 397 21.62 2.00 -13.98
C ALA A 397 22.87 2.48 -13.22
N GLU A 398 24.05 2.28 -13.77
CA GLU A 398 25.31 2.75 -13.17
C GLU A 398 25.42 4.28 -13.19
N ILE A 399 25.00 4.95 -14.27
CA ILE A 399 24.94 6.42 -14.33
C ILE A 399 24.04 6.96 -13.21
N LEU A 400 22.87 6.35 -13.02
CA LEU A 400 21.93 6.74 -11.97
C LEU A 400 22.47 6.52 -10.57
N TYR A 401 23.15 5.39 -10.33
CA TYR A 401 23.82 5.14 -9.06
C TYR A 401 24.90 6.17 -8.74
N GLN A 402 25.76 6.52 -9.72
CA GLN A 402 26.81 7.53 -9.52
C GLN A 402 26.22 8.93 -9.27
N LEU A 403 25.20 9.33 -10.04
CA LEU A 403 24.51 10.62 -9.85
C LEU A 403 23.78 10.70 -8.50
N TYR A 404 23.25 9.58 -8.00
CA TYR A 404 22.65 9.46 -6.68
C TYR A 404 23.71 9.62 -5.56
N GLN A 405 24.83 8.91 -5.67
CA GLN A 405 25.97 9.01 -4.73
C GLN A 405 26.54 10.44 -4.67
N GLU A 406 26.59 11.13 -5.81
CA GLU A 406 27.05 12.53 -5.90
C GLU A 406 26.00 13.56 -5.42
N LYS A 407 24.81 13.13 -4.97
CA LYS A 407 23.68 13.97 -4.53
C LYS A 407 23.17 14.97 -5.57
N LYS A 408 23.52 14.77 -6.84
CA LYS A 408 23.10 15.63 -7.96
C LYS A 408 21.62 15.44 -8.33
N LEU A 409 20.97 14.39 -7.83
CA LEU A 409 19.56 14.05 -8.10
C LEU A 409 18.60 14.40 -6.95
N SER A 410 19.00 15.22 -5.96
CA SER A 410 18.21 15.61 -4.78
C SER A 410 16.92 16.42 -5.05
N GLY A 411 16.52 16.56 -6.31
CA GLY A 411 15.21 17.10 -6.72
C GLY A 411 14.45 16.21 -7.70
N ILE A 412 14.97 15.01 -8.03
CA ILE A 412 14.40 14.05 -8.99
C ILE A 412 14.27 12.66 -8.35
N ILE A 413 15.23 12.24 -7.52
CA ILE A 413 15.25 10.96 -6.81
C ILE A 413 15.71 11.20 -5.37
N ASP A 414 14.78 11.23 -4.43
CA ASP A 414 15.08 11.29 -2.99
C ASP A 414 15.17 9.90 -2.35
N ASN A 415 14.75 8.85 -3.07
CA ASN A 415 14.71 7.47 -2.58
C ASN A 415 15.79 6.59 -3.23
N GLY A 416 16.72 6.07 -2.42
CA GLY A 416 17.78 5.14 -2.88
C GLY A 416 17.28 3.79 -3.40
N ALA A 417 15.99 3.47 -3.25
CA ALA A 417 15.38 2.28 -3.84
C ALA A 417 15.36 2.31 -5.38
N TYR A 418 15.31 3.48 -6.01
CA TYR A 418 15.29 3.60 -7.48
C TYR A 418 16.55 3.01 -8.15
N PRO A 419 17.79 3.39 -7.74
CA PRO A 419 19.01 2.73 -8.20
C PRO A 419 19.01 1.21 -8.00
N LEU A 420 18.56 0.73 -6.84
CA LEU A 420 18.49 -0.71 -6.53
C LEU A 420 17.56 -1.44 -7.51
N LEU A 421 16.35 -0.92 -7.71
CA LEU A 421 15.37 -1.50 -8.61
C LEU A 421 15.85 -1.49 -10.07
N LEU A 422 16.61 -0.49 -10.50
CA LEU A 422 17.17 -0.47 -11.86
C LEU A 422 18.14 -1.62 -12.12
N TYR A 423 19.02 -1.96 -11.16
CA TYR A 423 19.85 -3.15 -11.28
C TYR A 423 19.02 -4.44 -11.32
N ALA A 424 17.94 -4.53 -10.54
CA ALA A 424 17.01 -5.65 -10.61
C ALA A 424 16.34 -5.78 -11.99
N ALA A 425 15.94 -4.65 -12.61
CA ALA A 425 15.37 -4.63 -13.95
C ALA A 425 16.37 -5.10 -15.02
N VAL A 426 17.63 -4.70 -14.91
CA VAL A 426 18.71 -5.15 -15.81
C VAL A 426 18.90 -6.66 -15.70
N LEU A 427 18.93 -7.19 -14.48
CA LEU A 427 19.03 -8.62 -14.23
C LEU A 427 17.86 -9.39 -14.82
N GLU A 428 16.64 -8.89 -14.66
CA GLU A 428 15.45 -9.51 -15.20
C GLU A 428 15.48 -9.55 -16.73
N ASP A 429 15.78 -8.42 -17.39
CA ASP A 429 15.90 -8.35 -18.84
C ASP A 429 16.96 -9.34 -19.37
N LEU A 430 18.11 -9.44 -18.68
CA LEU A 430 19.16 -10.39 -19.01
C LEU A 430 18.68 -11.84 -18.89
N VAL A 431 18.07 -12.20 -17.76
CA VAL A 431 17.58 -13.55 -17.46
C VAL A 431 16.46 -13.97 -18.41
N LEU A 432 15.54 -13.06 -18.71
CA LEU A 432 14.47 -13.23 -19.70
C LEU A 432 15.02 -13.46 -21.11
N SER A 433 16.23 -13.00 -21.42
CA SER A 433 16.87 -13.27 -22.71
C SER A 433 17.74 -14.54 -22.71
N SER A 434 18.31 -14.90 -21.55
CA SER A 434 19.42 -15.87 -21.44
C SER A 434 19.08 -17.20 -20.78
N ILE A 435 17.95 -17.35 -20.08
CA ILE A 435 17.60 -18.59 -19.38
C ILE A 435 16.29 -19.15 -19.94
N ARG A 436 16.24 -20.46 -20.24
CA ARG A 436 15.06 -21.15 -20.76
C ARG A 436 14.94 -22.52 -20.11
N ILE A 437 13.73 -23.02 -19.88
CA ILE A 437 13.49 -24.42 -19.52
C ILE A 437 12.98 -25.23 -20.72
N GLY A 438 13.49 -26.44 -20.91
CA GLY A 438 13.05 -27.37 -21.95
C GLY A 438 11.82 -28.16 -21.52
N GLU A 439 11.14 -28.82 -22.48
CA GLU A 439 9.99 -29.68 -22.17
C GLU A 439 10.33 -30.81 -21.20
N GLU A 440 11.56 -31.32 -21.25
CA GLU A 440 12.05 -32.33 -20.29
C GLU A 440 12.16 -31.75 -18.87
N GLY A 441 12.64 -30.51 -18.71
CA GLY A 441 12.68 -29.82 -17.42
C GLY A 441 11.28 -29.56 -16.85
N ILE A 442 10.31 -29.20 -17.71
CA ILE A 442 8.91 -29.02 -17.30
C ILE A 442 8.28 -30.35 -16.86
N ARG A 443 8.61 -31.47 -17.51
CA ARG A 443 8.18 -32.81 -17.07
C ARG A 443 8.83 -33.20 -15.75
N LEU A 444 10.13 -33.00 -15.62
CA LEU A 444 10.89 -33.27 -14.39
C LEU A 444 10.36 -32.47 -13.20
N LYS A 445 9.94 -31.22 -13.42
CA LYS A 445 9.26 -30.42 -12.39
C LYS A 445 8.07 -31.15 -11.76
N ARG A 446 7.26 -31.84 -12.57
CA ARG A 446 6.11 -32.63 -12.11
C ARG A 446 6.56 -33.83 -11.28
N ASP A 447 7.62 -34.50 -11.69
CA ASP A 447 8.20 -35.65 -10.97
C ASP A 447 8.87 -35.23 -9.65
N LEU A 448 9.34 -33.99 -9.55
CA LEU A 448 9.96 -33.43 -8.35
C LEU A 448 8.92 -33.03 -7.27
N LYS A 449 7.64 -32.86 -7.64
CA LYS A 449 6.53 -32.46 -6.74
C LYS A 449 6.49 -33.32 -5.47
N GLU A 450 6.59 -34.64 -5.61
CA GLU A 450 6.50 -35.61 -4.50
C GLU A 450 7.79 -35.70 -3.66
N LYS A 451 8.95 -35.38 -4.26
CA LYS A 451 10.26 -35.46 -3.59
C LYS A 451 10.57 -34.23 -2.74
N VAL A 452 10.02 -33.07 -3.10
CA VAL A 452 10.18 -31.83 -2.33
C VAL A 452 9.51 -31.92 -0.95
N GLN A 453 8.38 -32.64 -0.84
CA GLN A 453 7.71 -32.88 0.44
C GLN A 453 8.53 -33.73 1.43
N LYS A 454 9.53 -34.47 0.94
CA LYS A 454 10.42 -35.32 1.75
C LYS A 454 11.74 -34.66 2.13
N GLU A 455 11.91 -33.37 1.79
CA GLU A 455 13.14 -32.60 2.00
C GLU A 455 14.41 -33.18 1.31
N ASP A 456 14.24 -34.04 0.31
CA ASP A 456 15.34 -34.73 -0.40
C ASP A 456 16.37 -33.77 -1.04
N TYR A 457 16.00 -32.50 -1.24
CA TYR A 457 16.83 -31.45 -1.86
C TYR A 457 17.34 -30.37 -0.89
N ALA A 458 17.14 -30.54 0.42
CA ALA A 458 17.58 -29.57 1.42
C ALA A 458 19.11 -29.38 1.42
N GLU A 459 19.89 -30.45 1.24
CA GLU A 459 21.35 -30.38 1.17
C GLU A 459 21.85 -29.54 -0.01
N LEU A 460 21.21 -29.64 -1.18
CA LEU A 460 21.55 -28.84 -2.35
C LEU A 460 21.31 -27.35 -2.07
N TYR A 461 20.18 -27.02 -1.44
CA TYR A 461 19.86 -25.64 -1.10
C TYR A 461 20.80 -25.06 -0.03
N GLN A 462 21.21 -25.86 0.96
CA GLN A 462 22.23 -25.45 1.93
C GLN A 462 23.57 -25.16 1.27
N ARG A 463 23.96 -25.94 0.25
CA ARG A 463 25.17 -25.66 -0.53
C ARG A 463 25.08 -24.33 -1.28
N ILE A 464 23.91 -23.97 -1.83
CA ILE A 464 23.71 -22.64 -2.43
C ILE A 464 23.94 -21.52 -1.40
N LYS A 465 23.37 -21.65 -0.21
CA LYS A 465 23.57 -20.67 0.88
C LYS A 465 25.04 -20.50 1.24
N GLN A 466 25.75 -21.61 1.42
CA GLN A 466 27.18 -21.61 1.79
C GLN A 466 28.04 -20.93 0.72
N MET A 467 27.79 -21.20 -0.57
CA MET A 467 28.56 -20.62 -1.66
C MET A 467 28.37 -19.10 -1.74
N VAL A 468 27.13 -18.61 -1.57
CA VAL A 468 26.84 -17.16 -1.55
C VAL A 468 27.44 -16.50 -0.30
N GLU A 469 27.35 -17.14 0.87
CA GLU A 469 27.94 -16.66 2.11
C GLU A 469 29.47 -16.51 2.02
N ASN A 470 30.14 -17.47 1.35
CA ASN A 470 31.59 -17.43 1.15
C ASN A 470 32.06 -16.27 0.25
N GLU A 471 31.26 -15.86 -0.74
CA GLU A 471 31.58 -14.72 -1.62
C GLU A 471 31.21 -13.37 -0.99
N LYS A 472 30.05 -13.29 -0.32
CA LYS A 472 29.57 -12.08 0.36
C LYS A 472 28.65 -12.44 1.53
N GLU A 473 29.18 -12.38 2.74
CA GLU A 473 28.51 -12.80 3.99
C GLU A 473 27.11 -12.17 4.18
N GLY A 474 26.97 -10.87 3.88
CA GLY A 474 25.71 -10.13 4.02
C GLY A 474 24.55 -10.61 3.14
N LEU A 475 24.80 -11.40 2.10
CA LEU A 475 23.75 -11.87 1.18
C LEU A 475 22.94 -13.05 1.72
N LYS A 476 23.44 -13.76 2.73
CA LYS A 476 22.81 -14.97 3.28
C LYS A 476 21.40 -14.74 3.81
N ILE A 477 21.15 -13.59 4.44
CA ILE A 477 19.86 -13.21 5.03
C ILE A 477 18.75 -13.22 3.96
N TYR A 478 19.12 -12.86 2.72
CA TYR A 478 18.19 -12.86 1.59
C TYR A 478 17.92 -14.25 1.01
N LEU A 479 18.51 -15.32 1.57
CA LEU A 479 18.24 -16.72 1.22
C LEU A 479 17.50 -17.47 2.34
N GLU A 480 17.16 -16.80 3.44
CA GLU A 480 16.37 -17.38 4.53
C GLU A 480 14.89 -17.48 4.14
N ASP A 481 14.22 -18.53 4.64
CA ASP A 481 12.78 -18.81 4.44
C ASP A 481 12.26 -19.01 3.00
N ILE A 482 13.14 -19.08 2.00
CA ILE A 482 12.75 -19.31 0.60
C ILE A 482 12.42 -20.80 0.35
N PHE A 483 13.30 -21.72 0.75
CA PHE A 483 13.12 -23.17 0.58
C PHE A 483 12.61 -23.80 1.89
N PRO A 484 11.71 -24.81 1.86
CA PRO A 484 11.15 -25.47 0.68
C PRO A 484 9.92 -24.78 0.08
N ARG A 485 9.36 -23.78 0.74
CA ARG A 485 8.04 -23.19 0.41
C ARG A 485 7.94 -22.66 -1.02
N MET A 486 8.87 -21.81 -1.44
CA MET A 486 8.85 -21.19 -2.77
C MET A 486 9.14 -22.20 -3.87
N PHE A 487 10.04 -23.16 -3.62
CA PHE A 487 10.32 -24.23 -4.58
C PHE A 487 9.13 -25.18 -4.73
N HIS A 488 8.44 -25.48 -3.63
CA HIS A 488 7.20 -26.26 -3.66
C HIS A 488 6.13 -25.56 -4.49
N SER A 489 5.90 -24.26 -4.27
CA SER A 489 4.98 -23.43 -5.07
C SER A 489 5.34 -23.45 -6.56
N PHE A 490 6.63 -23.29 -6.88
CA PHE A 490 7.12 -23.40 -8.25
C PHE A 490 6.84 -24.77 -8.89
N CYS A 491 7.08 -25.87 -8.17
CA CYS A 491 6.80 -27.22 -8.65
C CYS A 491 5.31 -27.47 -8.94
N HIS A 492 4.42 -26.81 -8.19
CA HIS A 492 2.97 -26.92 -8.34
C HIS A 492 2.39 -25.98 -9.41
N ASN A 493 3.08 -24.91 -9.81
CA ASN A 493 2.53 -23.96 -10.77
C ASN A 493 2.29 -24.59 -12.16
N PRO A 494 1.05 -24.73 -12.67
CA PRO A 494 0.79 -25.40 -13.96
C PRO A 494 1.17 -24.54 -15.18
N TYR A 495 1.33 -23.23 -15.00
CA TYR A 495 1.50 -22.24 -16.08
C TYR A 495 2.95 -21.91 -16.42
N VAL A 496 3.92 -22.63 -15.85
CA VAL A 496 5.36 -22.42 -16.13
C VAL A 496 5.66 -22.64 -17.61
N ARG A 497 6.08 -21.56 -18.29
CA ARG A 497 6.48 -21.56 -19.70
C ARG A 497 7.96 -21.92 -19.86
N THR A 498 8.40 -22.06 -21.10
CA THR A 498 9.82 -22.27 -21.45
C THR A 498 10.68 -21.03 -21.16
N VAL A 499 10.07 -19.84 -21.22
CA VAL A 499 10.66 -18.57 -20.80
C VAL A 499 10.27 -18.32 -19.34
N PRO A 500 11.22 -18.00 -18.44
CA PRO A 500 10.84 -17.61 -17.09
C PRO A 500 10.08 -16.28 -17.15
N ASP A 501 9.09 -16.07 -16.29
CA ASP A 501 8.36 -14.78 -16.25
C ASP A 501 9.05 -13.76 -15.33
N ASN A 502 9.93 -14.20 -14.41
CA ASN A 502 10.64 -13.35 -13.45
C ASN A 502 11.98 -13.97 -13.02
N ILE A 503 12.74 -13.22 -12.20
CA ILE A 503 14.05 -13.62 -11.66
C ILE A 503 13.98 -14.92 -10.84
N ALA A 504 12.96 -15.07 -9.99
CA ALA A 504 12.79 -16.25 -9.14
C ALA A 504 12.57 -17.54 -9.94
N LEU A 505 11.69 -17.50 -10.96
CA LEU A 505 11.42 -18.63 -11.84
C LEU A 505 12.67 -19.08 -12.57
N ALA A 506 13.49 -18.14 -13.03
CA ALA A 506 14.76 -18.47 -13.66
C ALA A 506 15.75 -19.12 -12.68
N ALA A 507 15.80 -18.65 -11.43
CA ALA A 507 16.58 -19.30 -10.39
C ALA A 507 16.11 -20.74 -10.18
N TRP A 508 14.80 -20.98 -10.16
CA TRP A 508 14.26 -22.33 -10.03
C TRP A 508 14.49 -23.22 -11.26
N PHE A 509 14.58 -22.64 -12.47
CA PHE A 509 15.01 -23.39 -13.66
C PHE A 509 16.45 -23.90 -13.50
N LEU A 510 17.35 -23.05 -13.00
CA LEU A 510 18.73 -23.44 -12.67
C LEU A 510 18.78 -24.47 -11.54
N PHE A 511 17.89 -24.36 -10.55
CA PHE A 511 17.78 -25.33 -9.46
C PHE A 511 17.35 -26.72 -9.95
N ILE A 512 16.43 -26.82 -10.93
CA ILE A 512 16.08 -28.10 -11.55
C ILE A 512 17.31 -28.75 -12.19
N GLU A 513 18.15 -27.97 -12.89
CA GLU A 513 19.40 -28.48 -13.47
C GLU A 513 20.35 -29.04 -12.40
N LEU A 514 20.45 -28.38 -11.25
CA LEU A 514 21.22 -28.88 -10.11
C LEU A 514 20.63 -30.17 -9.51
N ALA A 515 19.30 -30.29 -9.49
CA ALA A 515 18.60 -31.46 -8.95
C ALA A 515 18.66 -32.69 -9.88
N CYS A 516 18.88 -32.50 -11.19
CA CYS A 516 18.85 -33.56 -12.19
C CYS A 516 20.23 -33.98 -12.73
N GLY A 517 21.25 -33.12 -12.65
CA GLY A 517 22.59 -33.43 -13.15
C GLY A 517 23.47 -34.17 -12.14
N ASP A 518 24.42 -35.00 -12.63
CA ASP A 518 25.58 -35.51 -11.87
C ASP A 518 26.58 -34.39 -11.46
N SER A 519 26.21 -33.13 -11.65
CA SER A 519 27.10 -31.97 -11.56
C SER A 519 27.21 -31.42 -10.14
N LYS A 520 27.87 -32.17 -9.25
CA LYS A 520 28.47 -31.62 -8.03
C LYS A 520 29.58 -30.59 -8.30
N GLU A 521 29.96 -30.38 -9.57
CA GLU A 521 31.11 -29.60 -10.03
C GLU A 521 30.77 -28.25 -10.71
N LYS A 522 29.50 -27.82 -10.77
CA LYS A 522 29.12 -26.56 -11.43
C LYS A 522 28.89 -25.43 -10.42
N GLU A 523 29.94 -25.04 -9.70
CA GLU A 523 29.92 -23.98 -8.66
C GLU A 523 29.23 -22.69 -9.12
N ASP A 524 29.44 -22.27 -10.38
CA ASP A 524 28.78 -21.10 -10.96
C ASP A 524 27.24 -21.18 -10.96
N ILE A 525 26.64 -22.38 -11.16
CA ILE A 525 25.18 -22.53 -11.18
C ILE A 525 24.64 -22.40 -9.75
N TYR A 526 25.36 -22.92 -8.75
CA TYR A 526 25.01 -22.73 -7.35
C TYR A 526 25.03 -21.23 -7.00
N LEU A 527 26.09 -20.52 -7.38
CA LEU A 527 26.22 -19.08 -7.16
C LEU A 527 25.15 -18.29 -7.90
N LEU A 528 24.94 -18.54 -9.19
CA LEU A 528 23.93 -17.85 -10.00
C LEU A 528 22.52 -18.07 -9.43
N THR A 529 22.17 -19.31 -9.04
CA THR A 529 20.87 -19.60 -8.42
C THR A 529 20.67 -18.80 -7.13
N GLY A 530 21.70 -18.76 -6.28
CA GLY A 530 21.65 -17.98 -5.04
C GLY A 530 21.56 -16.48 -5.28
N TYR A 531 22.33 -15.94 -6.21
CA TYR A 531 22.29 -14.52 -6.58
C TYR A 531 20.93 -14.09 -7.13
N LEU A 532 20.31 -14.89 -8.01
CA LEU A 532 18.98 -14.58 -8.54
C LEU A 532 17.90 -14.62 -7.44
N LEU A 533 17.95 -15.60 -6.52
CA LEU A 533 17.00 -15.65 -5.39
C LEU A 533 17.20 -14.47 -4.41
N ALA A 534 18.44 -14.10 -4.13
CA ALA A 534 18.74 -12.95 -3.28
C ALA A 534 18.28 -11.64 -3.93
N ALA A 535 18.54 -11.44 -5.23
CA ALA A 535 18.05 -10.29 -5.98
C ALA A 535 16.53 -10.19 -5.97
N TRP A 536 15.83 -11.31 -6.14
CA TRP A 536 14.36 -11.34 -6.09
C TRP A 536 13.83 -10.92 -4.71
N LYS A 537 14.40 -11.45 -3.61
CA LYS A 537 13.96 -11.09 -2.26
C LYS A 537 14.26 -9.63 -1.92
N LEU A 538 15.43 -9.13 -2.34
CA LEU A 538 15.83 -7.74 -2.13
C LEU A 538 14.94 -6.78 -2.94
N ARG A 539 14.66 -7.09 -4.20
CA ARG A 539 13.72 -6.33 -5.06
C ARG A 539 12.35 -6.24 -4.39
N ASN A 540 11.80 -7.35 -3.94
CA ASN A 540 10.45 -7.41 -3.37
C ASN A 540 10.28 -6.59 -2.09
N ARG A 541 11.36 -6.39 -1.32
CA ARG A 541 11.32 -5.56 -0.10
C ARG A 541 10.98 -4.09 -0.40
N TYR A 542 11.34 -3.60 -1.58
CA TYR A 542 11.20 -2.19 -1.94
C TYR A 542 10.01 -1.90 -2.86
N ILE A 543 9.24 -2.94 -3.19
CA ILE A 543 8.03 -2.82 -4.00
C ILE A 543 6.85 -2.86 -3.05
N ASP A 544 6.10 -1.78 -2.99
CA ASP A 544 4.81 -1.78 -2.32
C ASP A 544 3.72 -2.24 -3.30
N PRO A 545 2.97 -3.32 -3.04
CA PRO A 545 1.90 -3.78 -3.91
C PRO A 545 0.83 -2.73 -4.26
N LEU A 546 0.68 -1.68 -3.43
CA LEU A 546 -0.43 -0.73 -3.49
C LEU A 546 -0.01 0.74 -3.64
N GLN A 547 1.28 1.05 -3.51
CA GLN A 547 1.78 2.42 -3.73
C GLN A 547 2.46 2.58 -5.07
N ASN A 548 2.32 3.77 -5.66
CA ASN A 548 2.97 4.08 -6.92
C ASN A 548 4.49 4.26 -6.77
N GLU A 549 4.95 4.73 -5.61
CA GLU A 549 6.38 4.96 -5.35
C GLU A 549 7.03 3.75 -4.67
N PRO A 550 8.32 3.47 -4.93
CA PRO A 550 9.09 2.49 -4.17
C PRO A 550 9.15 2.85 -2.68
N GLN A 551 9.22 1.84 -1.81
CA GLN A 551 9.42 2.07 -0.38
C GLN A 551 10.79 2.72 -0.12
N GLY A 552 10.87 3.56 0.90
CA GLY A 552 12.11 4.24 1.28
C GLY A 552 13.22 3.24 1.61
N LEU A 553 14.44 3.50 1.13
CA LEU A 553 15.58 2.64 1.44
C LEU A 553 15.93 2.69 2.94
N GLU A 554 15.94 1.53 3.60
CA GLU A 554 16.28 1.41 5.02
C GLU A 554 17.80 1.30 5.26
N ASN A 555 18.53 0.70 4.33
CA ASN A 555 19.97 0.47 4.41
C ASN A 555 20.65 0.72 3.07
N GLU A 556 21.58 1.68 3.01
CA GLU A 556 22.33 2.03 1.80
C GLU A 556 23.22 0.88 1.28
N GLU A 557 23.69 -0.03 2.16
CA GLU A 557 24.47 -1.20 1.75
C GLU A 557 23.68 -2.14 0.82
N GLU A 558 22.35 -2.09 0.86
CA GLU A 558 21.50 -2.93 0.00
C GLU A 558 21.61 -2.56 -1.48
N ILE A 559 21.88 -1.30 -1.80
CA ILE A 559 22.19 -0.89 -3.17
C ILE A 559 23.48 -1.56 -3.63
N ASP A 560 24.51 -1.58 -2.78
CA ASP A 560 25.80 -2.19 -3.11
C ASP A 560 25.67 -3.71 -3.24
N TYR A 561 24.84 -4.35 -2.42
CA TYR A 561 24.50 -5.77 -2.57
C TYR A 561 23.82 -6.05 -3.91
N MET A 562 22.81 -5.26 -4.30
CA MET A 562 22.14 -5.44 -5.59
C MET A 562 23.09 -5.20 -6.77
N ARG A 563 23.92 -4.16 -6.71
CA ARG A 563 24.95 -3.84 -7.71
C ARG A 563 25.94 -5.00 -7.86
N TYR A 564 26.45 -5.53 -6.74
CA TYR A 564 27.32 -6.70 -6.72
C TYR A 564 26.66 -7.95 -7.33
N ILE A 565 25.43 -8.26 -6.90
CA ILE A 565 24.65 -9.37 -7.45
C ILE A 565 24.46 -9.21 -8.96
N CYS A 566 24.14 -8.00 -9.42
CA CYS A 566 23.97 -7.68 -10.83
C CYS A 566 25.23 -7.99 -11.63
N TYR A 567 26.37 -7.42 -11.23
CA TYR A 567 27.64 -7.61 -11.94
C TYR A 567 28.10 -9.06 -11.94
N ARG A 568 28.03 -9.74 -10.80
CA ARG A 568 28.46 -11.15 -10.71
C ARG A 568 27.54 -12.05 -11.52
N SER A 569 26.23 -11.84 -11.50
CA SER A 569 25.30 -12.64 -12.32
C SER A 569 25.51 -12.40 -13.80
N VAL A 570 25.73 -11.14 -14.22
CA VAL A 570 26.06 -10.79 -15.60
C VAL A 570 27.37 -11.48 -16.02
N ALA A 571 28.41 -11.40 -15.20
CA ALA A 571 29.69 -12.05 -15.45
C ALA A 571 29.54 -13.58 -15.58
N LEU A 572 28.79 -14.23 -14.69
CA LEU A 572 28.54 -15.68 -14.74
C LEU A 572 27.72 -16.09 -15.98
N ILE A 573 26.77 -15.25 -16.41
CA ILE A 573 25.97 -15.50 -17.62
C ILE A 573 26.82 -15.31 -18.89
N ILE A 574 27.67 -14.27 -18.95
CA ILE A 574 28.57 -14.00 -20.08
C ILE A 574 29.69 -15.03 -20.17
N ALA A 575 30.39 -15.28 -19.06
CA ALA A 575 31.55 -16.19 -19.02
C ALA A 575 31.19 -17.62 -19.44
N ARG A 576 29.91 -17.98 -19.37
CA ARG A 576 29.42 -19.28 -19.81
C ARG A 576 29.08 -19.37 -21.28
N GLU A 577 28.89 -18.26 -21.99
CA GLU A 577 28.30 -18.24 -23.34
C GLU A 577 27.10 -19.22 -23.47
N ILE A 578 26.38 -19.55 -22.38
CA ILE A 578 25.81 -20.89 -22.10
C ILE A 578 25.71 -21.77 -23.36
N GLU A 579 26.84 -22.38 -23.76
CA GLU A 579 26.83 -23.44 -24.77
C GLU A 579 26.12 -24.62 -24.12
N SER A 580 24.79 -24.69 -24.32
CA SER A 580 23.96 -25.86 -24.06
C SER A 580 24.35 -26.65 -22.80
N ILE A 581 24.02 -26.15 -21.61
CA ILE A 581 23.93 -27.05 -20.47
C ILE A 581 22.76 -27.99 -20.79
N ALA A 582 23.14 -29.25 -21.04
CA ALA A 582 22.36 -30.24 -21.76
C ALA A 582 20.91 -30.37 -21.24
N ARG A 583 19.96 -30.14 -22.16
CA ARG A 583 18.48 -30.25 -22.11
C ARG A 583 17.69 -28.94 -22.14
N LEU A 584 18.37 -27.80 -22.24
CA LEU A 584 17.76 -26.50 -22.55
C LEU A 584 18.17 -26.08 -23.97
N LYS A 585 17.22 -26.11 -24.92
CA LYS A 585 17.49 -25.66 -26.29
C LYS A 585 17.68 -24.15 -26.29
N PHE A 586 18.91 -23.69 -26.51
CA PHE A 586 19.21 -22.32 -26.92
C PHE A 586 19.16 -22.26 -28.45
N MET A 587 18.33 -21.39 -29.03
CA MET A 587 18.33 -21.13 -30.47
C MET A 587 19.35 -20.04 -30.78
N ALA A 588 20.35 -20.37 -31.58
CA ALA A 588 21.07 -19.39 -32.39
C ALA A 588 20.15 -18.96 -33.54
N PHE A 589 19.58 -17.76 -33.46
CA PHE A 589 19.01 -17.00 -34.58
C PHE A 589 19.01 -15.51 -34.29
#